data_AF-A0A0D7W0U9-F1
#
_entry.id   AF-A0A0D7W0U9-F1
#
_cell.length_a   1.000
_cell.length_b   1.000
_cell.length_c   1.000
_cell.angle_alpha   90.00
_cell.angle_beta   90.00
_cell.angle_gamma   90.00
#
_symmetry.space_group_name_H-M   'P 1'
#
loop_
_entity.id
_entity.type
_entity.pdbx_description
1 polymer ?
#
loop_
_entity_poly.entity_id
_entity_poly.type
_entity_poly.pdbx_seq_one_letter_code
_entity_poly.pdbx_strand_id
1 'polypeptide(L)'
;MSNFKEWRAEEIVKVFLLKSGYKFDIETFPTPMFDLFIKLKSNSEIKFAIEVKTKSRFQSRINKQLSSLKSYRDAGLINIPVFLIKVDEREEESEFDFLVFPSFKENQLLIRNEFRFIKLNKDNFKLKMDAVEKWYGRK
;
A
#
# COMPACT_ATOMS: atom_id res chain seq x y z
N MET A 1 -10.12 -9.87 20.19
CA MET A 1 -8.71 -10.26 19.96
C MET A 1 -8.21 -10.00 18.52
N SER A 2 -9.06 -9.96 17.48
CA SER A 2 -8.61 -9.65 16.10
C SER A 2 -8.10 -8.22 15.92
N ASN A 3 -8.78 -7.24 16.51
CA ASN A 3 -8.48 -5.82 16.29
C ASN A 3 -7.09 -5.40 16.84
N PHE A 4 -6.62 -6.05 17.90
CA PHE A 4 -5.29 -5.77 18.47
C PHE A 4 -4.15 -6.24 17.55
N LYS A 5 -4.33 -7.36 16.85
CA LYS A 5 -3.34 -7.90 15.89
C LYS A 5 -3.25 -7.04 14.63
N GLU A 6 -4.39 -6.53 14.18
CA GLU A 6 -4.44 -5.59 13.05
C GLU A 6 -3.73 -4.28 13.41
N TRP A 7 -3.98 -3.74 14.60
CA TRP A 7 -3.27 -2.56 15.10
C TRP A 7 -1.75 -2.78 15.17
N ARG A 8 -1.28 -3.91 15.71
CA ARG A 8 0.17 -4.21 15.77
C ARG A 8 0.81 -4.24 14.38
N ALA A 9 0.15 -4.84 13.40
CA ALA A 9 0.66 -4.90 12.04
C ALA A 9 0.78 -3.50 11.39
N GLU A 10 -0.22 -2.62 11.61
CA GLU A 10 -0.15 -1.23 11.17
C GLU A 10 1.01 -0.47 11.82
N GLU A 11 1.24 -0.65 13.12
CA GLU A 11 2.34 0.00 13.82
C GLU A 11 3.71 -0.45 13.31
N ILE A 12 3.89 -1.74 13.00
CA ILE A 12 5.12 -2.24 12.35
C ILE A 12 5.38 -1.50 11.04
N VAL A 13 4.34 -1.30 10.22
CA VAL A 13 4.43 -0.57 8.96
C VAL A 13 4.77 0.91 9.21
N LYS A 14 4.13 1.58 10.15
CA LYS A 14 4.43 2.99 10.49
C LYS A 14 5.88 3.16 10.95
N VAL A 15 6.39 2.25 11.79
CA VAL A 15 7.79 2.24 12.22
C VAL A 15 8.73 2.06 11.03
N PHE A 16 8.40 1.17 10.08
CA PHE A 16 9.18 1.04 8.85
C PHE A 16 9.21 2.34 8.04
N LEU A 17 8.04 2.97 7.82
CA LEU A 17 7.95 4.24 7.08
C LEU A 17 8.79 5.34 7.71
N LEU A 18 8.78 5.47 9.05
CA LEU A 18 9.61 6.42 9.79
C LEU A 18 11.10 6.16 9.58
N LYS A 19 11.51 4.90 9.42
CA LYS A 19 12.92 4.50 9.22
C LYS A 19 13.34 4.44 7.75
N SER A 20 12.40 4.58 6.82
CA SER A 20 12.62 4.39 5.37
C SER A 20 13.60 5.39 4.74
N GLY A 21 13.82 6.54 5.38
CA GLY A 21 14.62 7.64 4.86
C GLY A 21 13.80 8.70 4.10
N TYR A 22 12.54 8.41 3.81
CA TYR A 22 11.59 9.38 3.28
C TYR A 22 10.90 10.15 4.40
N LYS A 23 10.48 11.38 4.11
CA LYS A 23 9.66 12.19 5.01
C LYS A 23 8.21 12.14 4.55
N PHE A 24 7.33 11.56 5.37
CA PHE A 24 5.93 11.36 5.05
C PHE A 24 4.99 12.11 5.99
N ASP A 25 3.82 12.47 5.48
CA ASP A 25 2.61 12.74 6.27
C ASP A 25 1.66 11.56 6.11
N ILE A 26 1.14 11.05 7.24
CA ILE A 26 0.17 9.96 7.28
C ILE A 26 -1.20 10.57 7.56
N GLU A 27 -2.12 10.45 6.61
CA GLU A 27 -3.47 10.98 6.70
C GLU A 27 -4.47 9.87 7.03
N THR A 28 -5.46 10.21 7.84
CA THR A 28 -6.63 9.38 8.12
C THR A 28 -7.80 9.90 7.30
N PHE A 29 -8.39 9.04 6.46
CA PHE A 29 -9.55 9.40 5.65
C PHE A 29 -10.86 9.00 6.36
N PRO A 30 -11.94 9.78 6.20
CA PRO A 30 -13.24 9.48 6.83
C PRO A 30 -13.85 8.14 6.39
N THR A 31 -13.50 7.68 5.20
CA THR A 31 -13.93 6.41 4.63
C THR A 31 -12.67 5.60 4.28
N PRO A 32 -12.17 4.74 5.17
CA PRO A 32 -10.88 4.10 4.95
C PRO A 32 -11.05 2.95 3.95
N MET A 33 -10.93 3.25 2.66
CA MET A 33 -10.77 2.23 1.61
C MET A 33 -9.47 1.44 1.81
N PHE A 34 -8.47 2.10 2.40
CA PHE A 34 -7.16 1.56 2.75
C PHE A 34 -6.78 1.99 4.17
N ASP A 35 -5.88 1.23 4.79
CA ASP A 35 -5.49 1.44 6.19
C ASP A 35 -4.71 2.76 6.40
N LEU A 36 -3.78 3.10 5.50
CA LEU A 36 -2.98 4.33 5.59
C LEU A 36 -2.99 5.10 4.28
N PHE A 37 -3.09 6.43 4.36
CA PHE A 37 -2.85 7.33 3.23
C PHE A 37 -1.61 8.14 3.48
N ILE A 38 -0.72 8.19 2.49
CA ILE A 38 0.61 8.75 2.64
C ILE A 38 0.83 9.85 1.62
N LYS A 39 1.39 10.98 2.09
CA LYS A 39 1.90 12.06 1.24
C LYS A 39 3.39 12.25 1.47
N LEU A 40 4.13 12.52 0.40
CA LEU A 40 5.54 12.84 0.51
C LEU A 40 5.72 14.32 0.90
N LYS A 41 6.48 14.61 1.97
CA LYS A 41 6.68 15.99 2.45
C LYS A 41 7.44 16.86 1.45
N SER A 42 8.38 16.27 0.71
CA SER A 42 9.16 17.00 -0.31
C SER A 42 8.34 17.32 -1.56
N ASN A 43 7.24 16.59 -1.81
CA ASN A 43 6.30 16.90 -2.88
C ASN A 43 4.90 16.38 -2.52
N SER A 44 4.02 17.31 -2.11
CA SER A 44 2.66 17.00 -1.65
C SER A 44 1.72 16.44 -2.73
N GLU A 45 2.10 16.54 -4.01
CA GLU A 45 1.36 15.93 -5.12
C GLU A 45 1.55 14.41 -5.16
N ILE A 46 2.69 13.91 -4.66
CA ILE A 46 3.02 12.50 -4.63
C ILE A 46 2.30 11.86 -3.44
N LYS A 47 1.30 11.03 -3.77
CA LYS A 47 0.43 10.36 -2.81
C LYS A 47 0.35 8.87 -3.11
N PHE A 48 0.22 8.06 -2.08
CA PHE A 48 -0.07 6.64 -2.21
C PHE A 48 -0.82 6.17 -0.97
N ALA A 49 -1.47 5.02 -1.05
CA ALA A 49 -2.04 4.37 0.12
C ALA A 49 -1.30 3.06 0.43
N ILE A 50 -1.50 2.58 1.65
CA ILE A 50 -1.01 1.29 2.11
C ILE A 50 -2.20 0.52 2.69
N GLU A 51 -2.34 -0.69 2.20
CA GLU A 51 -3.19 -1.72 2.77
C GLU A 51 -2.31 -2.70 3.55
N VAL A 52 -2.62 -2.92 4.82
CA VAL A 52 -1.92 -3.82 5.71
C VAL A 52 -2.77 -5.06 5.94
N LYS A 53 -2.15 -6.23 5.75
CA LYS A 53 -2.77 -7.52 6.06
C LYS A 53 -1.80 -8.37 6.84
N THR A 54 -2.30 -9.02 7.89
CA THR A 54 -1.52 -10.06 8.55
C THR A 54 -1.44 -11.29 7.65
N LYS A 55 -0.33 -12.04 7.75
CA LYS A 55 -0.13 -13.32 7.04
C LYS A 55 -1.27 -14.31 7.34
N SER A 56 -1.77 -14.28 8.57
CA SER A 56 -2.93 -15.08 8.97
C SER A 56 -4.18 -14.68 8.18
N ARG A 57 -4.84 -15.65 7.53
CA ARG A 57 -6.06 -15.43 6.73
C ARG A 57 -5.90 -14.43 5.57
N PHE A 58 -4.66 -14.15 5.15
CA PHE A 58 -4.35 -13.21 4.07
C PHE A 58 -5.23 -13.43 2.83
N GLN A 59 -5.29 -14.66 2.32
CA GLN A 59 -6.03 -14.96 1.08
C GLN A 59 -7.52 -14.62 1.17
N SER A 60 -8.18 -14.96 2.28
CA SER A 60 -9.62 -14.66 2.43
C SER A 60 -9.89 -13.15 2.52
N ARG A 61 -8.98 -12.40 3.15
CA ARG A 61 -9.11 -10.95 3.36
C ARG A 61 -8.82 -10.19 2.08
N ILE A 62 -7.76 -10.57 1.36
CA ILE A 62 -7.41 -9.90 0.10
C ILE A 62 -8.47 -10.17 -0.99
N ASN A 63 -9.06 -11.37 -1.04
CA ASN A 63 -10.13 -11.66 -1.99
C ASN A 63 -11.36 -10.75 -1.77
N LYS A 64 -11.74 -10.48 -0.51
CA LYS A 64 -12.81 -9.53 -0.17
C LYS A 64 -12.45 -8.10 -0.59
N GLN A 65 -11.21 -7.68 -0.33
CA GLN A 65 -10.74 -6.35 -0.72
C GLN A 65 -10.74 -6.20 -2.26
N LEU A 66 -10.29 -7.21 -2.99
CA LEU A 66 -10.28 -7.21 -4.47
C LEU A 66 -11.69 -7.11 -5.06
N SER A 67 -12.70 -7.75 -4.45
CA SER A 67 -14.09 -7.56 -4.88
C SER A 67 -14.57 -6.12 -4.71
N SER A 68 -14.31 -5.51 -3.55
CA SER A 68 -14.69 -4.11 -3.28
C SER A 68 -13.96 -3.13 -4.20
N LEU A 69 -12.68 -3.36 -4.48
CA LEU A 69 -11.87 -2.50 -5.34
C LEU A 69 -12.37 -2.47 -6.79
N LYS A 70 -12.93 -3.57 -7.30
CA LYS A 70 -13.54 -3.55 -8.64
C LYS A 70 -14.71 -2.56 -8.70
N SER A 71 -15.58 -2.56 -7.69
CA SER A 71 -16.68 -1.60 -7.60
C SER A 71 -16.18 -0.15 -7.50
N TYR A 72 -15.12 0.10 -6.72
CA TYR A 72 -14.52 1.45 -6.61
C TYR A 72 -13.84 1.91 -7.89
N ARG A 73 -13.18 1.01 -8.62
CA ARG A 73 -12.61 1.31 -9.94
C ARG A 73 -13.69 1.72 -10.91
N ASP A 74 -14.79 0.97 -10.98
CA ASP A 74 -15.88 1.22 -11.92
C ASP A 74 -16.60 2.55 -11.60
N ALA A 75 -16.52 3.02 -10.35
CA ALA A 75 -16.98 4.33 -9.91
C ALA A 75 -15.93 5.47 -10.07
N GLY A 76 -14.74 5.19 -10.61
CA GLY A 76 -13.67 6.19 -10.80
C GLY A 76 -12.98 6.63 -9.51
N LEU A 77 -13.11 5.88 -8.42
CA LEU A 77 -12.61 6.25 -7.09
C LEU A 77 -11.17 5.78 -6.80
N ILE A 78 -10.56 5.00 -7.70
CA ILE A 78 -9.16 4.57 -7.58
C ILE A 78 -8.27 5.48 -8.41
N ASN A 79 -7.58 6.41 -7.74
CA ASN A 79 -6.77 7.45 -8.40
C ASN A 79 -5.35 7.61 -7.84
N ILE A 80 -4.95 6.77 -6.88
CA ILE A 80 -3.60 6.74 -6.29
C ILE A 80 -3.01 5.32 -6.32
N PRO A 81 -1.68 5.16 -6.43
CA PRO A 81 -1.03 3.86 -6.21
C PRO A 81 -1.27 3.34 -4.79
N VAL A 82 -1.29 2.02 -4.63
CA VAL A 82 -1.55 1.37 -3.35
C VAL A 82 -0.56 0.23 -3.13
N PHE A 83 0.17 0.26 -2.04
CA PHE A 83 0.98 -0.87 -1.58
C PHE A 83 0.13 -1.83 -0.75
N LEU A 84 0.33 -3.13 -0.95
CA LEU A 84 -0.17 -4.18 -0.09
C LEU A 84 1.00 -4.72 0.72
N ILE A 85 0.96 -4.55 2.04
CA ILE A 85 1.97 -5.06 2.95
C ILE A 85 1.38 -6.25 3.69
N LYS A 86 2.05 -7.41 3.56
CA LYS A 86 1.77 -8.61 4.33
C LYS A 86 2.75 -8.73 5.48
N VAL A 87 2.23 -8.67 6.70
CA VAL A 87 3.01 -8.69 7.95
C VAL A 87 2.94 -10.08 8.59
N ASP A 88 4.10 -10.65 8.91
CA ASP A 88 4.22 -11.79 9.82
C ASP A 88 4.58 -11.30 11.23
N GLU A 89 3.56 -11.14 12.07
CA GLU A 89 3.74 -10.60 13.43
C GLU A 89 4.62 -11.48 14.32
N ARG A 90 4.76 -12.79 14.02
CA ARG A 90 5.54 -13.72 14.85
C ARG A 90 7.03 -13.59 14.56
N GLU A 91 7.36 -13.52 13.28
CA GLU A 91 8.75 -13.41 12.81
C GLU A 91 9.22 -11.95 12.73
N GLU A 92 8.32 -10.99 12.99
CA GLU A 92 8.56 -9.55 12.81
C GLU A 92 9.05 -9.19 11.40
N GLU A 93 8.66 -10.00 10.41
CA GLU A 93 8.99 -9.79 9.01
C GLU A 93 7.79 -9.22 8.25
N SER A 94 8.09 -8.56 7.13
CA SER A 94 7.06 -8.02 6.24
C SER A 94 7.51 -8.16 4.81
N GLU A 95 6.54 -8.38 3.94
CA GLU A 95 6.72 -8.39 2.49
C GLU A 95 5.64 -7.55 1.82
N PHE A 96 5.90 -7.03 0.62
CA PHE A 96 4.98 -6.13 -0.04
C PHE A 96 4.99 -6.24 -1.55
N ASP A 97 3.89 -5.82 -2.16
CA ASP A 97 3.75 -5.59 -3.58
C ASP A 97 2.74 -4.45 -3.82
N PHE A 98 2.45 -4.12 -5.07
CA PHE A 98 1.34 -3.21 -5.38
C PHE A 98 -0.01 -3.94 -5.35
N LEU A 99 -0.99 -3.35 -4.66
CA LEU A 99 -2.41 -3.67 -4.84
C LEU A 99 -2.98 -2.95 -6.06
N VAL A 100 -2.64 -1.66 -6.16
CA VAL A 100 -2.97 -0.81 -7.30
C VAL A 100 -1.64 -0.26 -7.83
N PHE A 101 -1.26 -0.68 -9.03
CA PHE A 101 0.05 -0.37 -9.61
C PHE A 101 -0.06 0.65 -10.75
N PRO A 102 0.94 1.54 -10.89
CA PRO A 102 1.05 2.41 -12.05
C PRO A 102 1.46 1.59 -13.29
N SER A 103 0.53 1.43 -14.24
CA SER A 103 0.81 0.81 -15.52
C SER A 103 1.22 1.89 -16.53
N PHE A 104 2.53 1.99 -16.78
CA PHE A 104 3.07 2.95 -17.74
C PHE A 104 2.74 2.61 -19.19
N LYS A 105 2.48 1.33 -19.49
CA LYS A 105 2.07 0.88 -20.82
C LYS A 105 0.64 1.29 -21.13
N GLU A 106 -0.26 1.08 -20.15
CA GLU A 106 -1.69 1.35 -20.30
C GLU A 106 -2.06 2.79 -19.88
N ASN A 107 -1.10 3.56 -19.40
CA ASN A 107 -1.26 4.92 -18.85
C ASN A 107 -2.40 5.05 -17.81
N GLN A 108 -2.55 4.05 -16.96
CA GLN A 108 -3.59 4.01 -15.94
C GLN A 108 -3.15 3.23 -14.69
N LEU A 109 -3.87 3.43 -13.59
CA LEU A 109 -3.71 2.62 -12.39
C LEU A 109 -4.50 1.32 -12.55
N LEU A 110 -3.85 0.18 -12.31
CA LEU A 110 -4.45 -1.14 -12.46
C LEU A 110 -4.46 -1.90 -11.14
N ILE A 111 -5.54 -2.63 -10.87
CA ILE A 111 -5.64 -3.53 -9.72
C ILE A 111 -4.89 -4.82 -10.05
N ARG A 112 -3.99 -5.24 -9.15
CA ARG A 112 -3.25 -6.50 -9.26
C ARG A 112 -4.04 -7.63 -8.58
N ASN A 113 -4.22 -8.75 -9.28
CA ASN A 113 -4.90 -9.94 -8.75
C ASN A 113 -3.93 -11.04 -8.29
N GLU A 114 -2.68 -10.99 -8.76
CA GLU A 114 -1.62 -11.94 -8.41
C GLU A 114 -0.41 -11.17 -7.88
N PHE A 115 0.02 -11.47 -6.66
CA PHE A 115 1.05 -10.71 -5.96
C PHE A 115 2.40 -11.41 -6.03
N ARG A 116 3.44 -10.66 -6.37
CA ARG A 116 4.84 -11.10 -6.29
C ARG A 116 5.48 -10.37 -5.14
N PHE A 117 5.18 -10.86 -3.94
CA PHE A 117 5.68 -10.27 -2.71
C PHE A 117 7.21 -10.32 -2.66
N ILE A 118 7.79 -9.20 -2.26
CA ILE A 118 9.22 -9.06 -1.98
C ILE A 118 9.41 -8.56 -0.55
N LYS A 119 10.55 -8.89 0.07
CA LYS A 119 10.85 -8.45 1.43
C LYS A 119 10.76 -6.92 1.56
N LEU A 120 10.07 -6.45 2.60
CA LEU A 120 10.00 -5.03 2.94
C LEU A 120 11.33 -4.62 3.58
N ASN A 121 12.17 -3.96 2.78
CA ASN A 121 13.41 -3.33 3.22
C ASN A 121 13.57 -1.98 2.48
N LYS A 122 14.57 -1.19 2.86
CA LYS A 122 14.77 0.16 2.29
C LYS A 122 14.99 0.12 0.78
N ASP A 123 15.78 -0.81 0.28
CA ASP A 123 16.15 -0.89 -1.13
C ASP A 123 14.95 -1.26 -2.01
N ASN A 124 14.21 -2.30 -1.62
CA ASN A 124 13.00 -2.73 -2.31
C ASN A 124 11.91 -1.66 -2.25
N PHE A 125 11.76 -1.00 -1.09
CA PHE A 125 10.81 0.10 -0.92
C PHE A 125 11.15 1.28 -1.83
N LYS A 126 12.42 1.67 -1.91
CA LYS A 126 12.91 2.69 -2.84
C LYS A 126 12.53 2.37 -4.29
N LEU A 127 12.79 1.15 -4.76
CA LEU A 127 12.44 0.73 -6.13
C LEU A 127 10.95 0.91 -6.45
N LYS A 128 10.08 0.64 -5.47
CA LYS A 128 8.62 0.80 -5.64
C LYS A 128 8.19 2.26 -5.51
N MET A 129 8.84 3.04 -4.64
CA MET A 129 8.65 4.49 -4.55
C MET A 129 9.06 5.21 -5.84
N ASP A 130 10.17 4.83 -6.47
CA ASP A 130 10.60 5.41 -7.75
C ASP A 130 9.51 5.25 -8.83
N ALA A 131 8.78 4.13 -8.83
CA ALA A 131 7.64 3.92 -9.72
C ALA A 131 6.45 4.83 -9.37
N VAL A 132 6.19 5.10 -8.09
CA VAL A 132 5.17 6.06 -7.64
C VAL A 132 5.54 7.48 -8.07
N GLU A 133 6.77 7.93 -7.80
CA GLU A 133 7.23 9.27 -8.17
C GLU A 133 7.19 9.47 -9.70
N LYS A 134 7.64 8.48 -10.47
CA LYS A 134 7.56 8.49 -11.94
C LYS A 134 6.13 8.56 -12.48
N TRP A 135 5.17 7.96 -11.78
CA TRP A 135 3.76 8.03 -12.15
C TRP A 135 3.23 9.46 -12.05
N TYR A 136 3.59 10.18 -11.00
CA TYR A 136 3.19 11.58 -10.82
C TYR A 136 3.94 12.53 -11.76
N GLY A 137 5.23 12.31 -12.03
CA GLY A 137 6.00 13.15 -12.96
C GLY A 137 5.61 13.04 -14.44
N ARG A 138 4.67 12.15 -14.80
CA ARG A 138 4.11 12.00 -16.16
C ARG A 138 2.71 12.58 -16.33
N LYS A 139 2.03 12.90 -15.22
CA LYS A 139 0.73 13.56 -15.26
C LYS A 139 0.92 15.06 -15.45
#